data_AF-A0A1R2CLU0-F1
#
_entry.id   AF-A0A1R2CLU0-F1
#
_cell.length_a   1.000
_cell.length_b   1.000
_cell.length_c   1.000
_cell.angle_alpha   90.00
_cell.angle_beta   90.00
_cell.angle_gamma   90.00
#
_symmetry.space_group_name_H-M   'P 1'
#
loop_
_entity.id
_entity.type
_entity.pdbx_description
1 polymer ?
#
loop_
_entity_poly.entity_id
_entity_poly.type
_entity_poly.pdbx_seq_one_letter_code
_entity_poly.pdbx_strand_id
1 'polypeptide(L)'
;MSIDYFMQYIRALGVLSMTFITLFIVIPNAPKSLLYLTTWGFLLTNCYFFISFFWGSDGRLKKILTKSYAVLWGLNWNITLVYWILIFSYDPNPLYKRIIFHTIPIFFTMIEFPFNQARLKRKHYRFMIVLHVCYFGFYSVTTWMNGEGVYTGIDFTNFLIVFMTLLNFLVSLGAMEIGRRIKNRIIRKNSNKVSTDMEIPERKINRDNLI
;
A
#
# COMPACT_ATOMS: atom_id res chain seq x y z
N MET A 1 20.65 -16.17 5.53
CA MET A 1 19.27 -16.29 5.02
C MET A 1 19.16 -15.47 3.74
N SER A 2 18.65 -16.04 2.62
CA SER A 2 18.46 -15.25 1.40
C SER A 2 17.35 -14.20 1.59
N ILE A 3 17.41 -13.11 0.84
CA ILE A 3 16.38 -12.06 0.87
C ILE A 3 15.00 -12.64 0.53
N ASP A 4 14.95 -13.61 -0.38
CA ASP A 4 13.69 -14.24 -0.79
C ASP A 4 13.05 -15.03 0.36
N TYR A 5 13.83 -15.79 1.13
CA TYR A 5 13.34 -16.48 2.32
C TYR A 5 12.84 -15.49 3.36
N PHE A 6 13.61 -14.44 3.64
CA PHE A 6 13.18 -13.39 4.57
C PHE A 6 11.85 -12.76 4.13
N MET A 7 11.69 -12.48 2.84
CA MET A 7 10.45 -11.92 2.31
C MET A 7 9.25 -12.86 2.39
N GLN A 8 9.46 -14.18 2.22
CA GLN A 8 8.41 -15.16 2.44
C GLN A 8 7.94 -15.18 3.90
N TYR A 9 8.85 -15.10 4.87
CA TYR A 9 8.49 -15.01 6.30
C TYR A 9 7.69 -13.74 6.61
N ILE A 10 8.11 -12.58 6.10
CA ILE A 10 7.37 -11.33 6.29
C ILE A 10 5.96 -11.43 5.70
N ARG A 11 5.82 -12.02 4.50
CA ARG A 11 4.51 -12.20 3.87
C ARG A 11 3.63 -13.16 4.64
N ALA A 12 4.17 -14.28 5.11
CA ALA A 12 3.45 -15.23 5.96
C ALA A 12 2.95 -14.57 7.24
N LEU A 13 3.81 -13.79 7.92
CA LEU A 13 3.44 -13.05 9.12
C LEU A 13 2.36 -12.00 8.83
N GLY A 14 2.47 -11.30 7.70
CA GLY A 14 1.45 -10.36 7.21
C GLY A 14 0.10 -11.03 7.00
N VAL A 15 0.07 -12.16 6.29
CA VAL A 15 -1.15 -12.95 6.07
C VAL A 15 -1.76 -13.41 7.38
N LEU A 16 -0.96 -14.01 8.27
CA LEU A 16 -1.43 -14.53 9.56
C LEU A 16 -2.04 -13.43 10.41
N SER A 17 -1.31 -12.33 10.60
CA SER A 17 -1.77 -11.20 11.43
C SER A 17 -3.02 -10.52 10.86
N MET A 18 -3.04 -10.22 9.56
CA MET A 18 -4.18 -9.54 8.95
C MET A 18 -5.40 -10.44 8.80
N THR A 19 -5.21 -11.73 8.54
CA THR A 19 -6.30 -12.71 8.52
C THR A 19 -6.89 -12.87 9.91
N PHE A 20 -6.08 -12.96 10.96
CA PHE A 20 -6.56 -12.99 12.34
C PHE A 20 -7.45 -11.78 12.64
N ILE A 21 -6.99 -10.56 12.34
CA ILE A 21 -7.79 -9.34 12.53
C ILE A 21 -9.06 -9.37 11.66
N THR A 22 -8.98 -9.88 10.43
CA THR A 22 -10.15 -10.00 9.55
C THR A 22 -11.21 -10.91 10.17
N LEU A 23 -10.83 -12.09 10.62
CA LEU A 23 -11.74 -13.10 11.17
C LEU A 23 -12.34 -12.68 12.51
N PHE A 24 -11.54 -12.08 13.40
CA PHE A 24 -11.97 -11.79 14.77
C PHE A 24 -12.45 -10.36 14.99
N ILE A 25 -12.15 -9.42 14.09
CA ILE A 25 -12.55 -8.00 14.22
C ILE A 25 -13.43 -7.54 13.06
N VAL A 26 -13.02 -7.79 11.81
CA VAL A 26 -13.74 -7.26 10.64
C VAL A 26 -15.04 -8.02 10.37
N ILE A 27 -14.98 -9.35 10.23
CA ILE A 27 -16.13 -10.20 9.88
C ILE A 27 -17.27 -10.07 10.90
N PRO A 28 -17.04 -10.13 12.23
CA PRO A 28 -18.12 -9.97 13.20
C PRO A 28 -18.82 -8.60 13.12
N ASN A 29 -18.17 -7.60 12.52
CA ASN A 29 -18.68 -6.25 12.37
C ASN A 29 -18.93 -5.87 10.89
N ALA A 30 -18.99 -6.84 9.97
CA ALA A 30 -18.92 -6.61 8.52
C ALA A 30 -19.86 -5.53 7.98
N PRO A 31 -21.17 -5.48 8.34
CA PRO A 31 -22.08 -4.49 7.78
C PRO A 31 -21.66 -3.04 8.06
N LYS A 32 -21.15 -2.78 9.27
CA LYS A 32 -20.69 -1.44 9.68
C LYS A 32 -19.25 -1.19 9.23
N SER A 33 -18.38 -2.19 9.34
CA SER A 33 -16.95 -2.02 9.06
C SER A 33 -16.69 -1.74 7.58
N LEU A 34 -17.48 -2.31 6.67
CA LEU A 34 -17.35 -2.10 5.22
C LEU A 34 -17.72 -0.69 4.76
N LEU A 35 -18.28 0.16 5.63
CA LEU A 35 -18.54 1.57 5.31
C LEU A 35 -17.27 2.42 5.35
N TYR A 36 -16.21 1.96 6.03
CA TYR A 36 -15.01 2.74 6.27
C TYR A 36 -13.90 2.42 5.25
N LEU A 37 -13.31 3.47 4.65
CA LEU A 37 -12.18 3.34 3.73
C LEU A 37 -11.00 2.57 4.37
N THR A 38 -10.79 2.75 5.66
CA THR A 38 -9.74 2.05 6.43
C THR A 38 -9.90 0.53 6.34
N THR A 39 -11.13 0.02 6.45
CA THR A 39 -11.41 -1.41 6.33
C THR A 39 -11.15 -1.91 4.92
N TRP A 40 -11.49 -1.13 3.89
CA TRP A 40 -11.12 -1.46 2.50
C TRP A 40 -9.62 -1.49 2.27
N GLY A 41 -8.87 -0.49 2.76
CA GLY A 41 -7.40 -0.48 2.68
C GLY A 41 -6.77 -1.68 3.38
N PHE A 42 -7.30 -2.05 4.54
CA PHE A 42 -6.90 -3.23 5.28
C PHE A 42 -7.16 -4.53 4.50
N LEU A 43 -8.39 -4.72 4.00
CA LEU A 43 -8.78 -5.91 3.24
C LEU A 43 -7.97 -6.05 1.95
N LEU A 44 -7.78 -4.96 1.20
CA LEU A 44 -6.98 -4.97 -0.02
C LEU A 44 -5.51 -5.30 0.28
N THR A 45 -4.96 -4.82 1.40
CA THR A 45 -3.61 -5.17 1.85
C THR A 45 -3.54 -6.65 2.21
N ASN A 46 -4.52 -7.18 2.94
CA ASN A 46 -4.60 -8.61 3.27
C ASN A 46 -4.64 -9.47 2.00
N CYS A 47 -5.53 -9.15 1.05
CA CYS A 47 -5.62 -9.85 -0.23
C CYS A 47 -4.29 -9.83 -0.99
N TYR A 48 -3.61 -8.70 -1.03
CA TYR A 48 -2.30 -8.60 -1.68
C TYR A 48 -1.26 -9.51 -1.02
N PHE A 49 -1.17 -9.51 0.31
CA PHE A 49 -0.22 -10.37 1.02
C PHE A 49 -0.54 -11.86 0.84
N PHE A 50 -1.83 -12.20 0.81
CA PHE A 50 -2.30 -13.56 0.54
C PHE A 50 -1.86 -14.02 -0.86
N ILE A 51 -2.15 -13.23 -1.90
CA ILE A 51 -1.77 -13.56 -3.28
C ILE A 51 -0.24 -13.60 -3.43
N SER A 52 0.46 -12.67 -2.79
CA SER A 52 1.93 -12.55 -2.83
C SER A 52 2.64 -13.72 -2.16
N PHE A 53 2.02 -14.31 -1.12
CA PHE A 53 2.55 -15.47 -0.41
C PHE A 53 2.39 -16.75 -1.24
N PHE A 54 1.18 -17.06 -1.72
CA PHE A 54 0.88 -18.33 -2.38
C PHE A 54 1.26 -18.37 -3.88
N TRP A 55 1.17 -17.23 -4.57
CA TRP A 55 1.30 -17.18 -6.03
C TRP A 55 2.37 -16.21 -6.55
N GLY A 56 3.31 -15.80 -5.69
CA GLY A 56 4.33 -14.82 -6.05
C GLY A 56 5.33 -15.26 -7.14
N SER A 57 5.41 -16.57 -7.44
CA SER A 57 6.33 -17.14 -8.43
C SER A 57 5.78 -17.13 -9.86
N ASP A 58 4.47 -17.01 -10.06
CA ASP A 58 3.85 -16.93 -11.39
C ASP A 58 4.16 -15.59 -12.06
N GLY A 59 4.72 -15.61 -13.27
CA GLY A 59 5.12 -14.42 -14.02
C GLY A 59 3.98 -13.44 -14.35
N ARG A 60 2.75 -13.92 -14.56
CA ARG A 60 1.56 -13.09 -14.78
C ARG A 60 1.13 -12.43 -13.47
N LEU A 61 1.08 -13.20 -12.38
CA LEU A 61 0.69 -12.69 -11.07
C LEU A 61 1.71 -11.70 -10.51
N LYS A 62 3.00 -11.91 -10.77
CA LYS A 62 4.06 -10.96 -10.44
C LYS A 62 3.83 -9.56 -11.04
N LYS A 63 3.33 -9.48 -12.28
CA LYS A 63 2.95 -8.20 -12.91
C LYS A 63 1.76 -7.54 -12.23
N ILE A 64 0.77 -8.33 -11.81
CA ILE A 64 -0.42 -7.85 -11.09
C ILE A 64 -0.01 -7.35 -9.71
N LEU A 65 0.70 -8.15 -8.93
CA LEU A 65 1.22 -7.81 -7.60
C LEU A 65 2.04 -6.52 -7.62
N THR A 66 2.85 -6.30 -8.66
CA THR A 66 3.60 -5.05 -8.84
C THR A 66 2.68 -3.82 -8.97
N LYS A 67 1.58 -3.94 -9.72
CA LYS A 67 0.59 -2.86 -9.86
C LYS A 67 -0.20 -2.67 -8.57
N SER A 68 -0.64 -3.77 -7.95
CA SER A 68 -1.41 -3.76 -6.71
C SER A 68 -0.61 -3.12 -5.57
N TYR A 69 0.68 -3.46 -5.44
CA TYR A 69 1.56 -2.86 -4.43
C TYR A 69 1.65 -1.34 -4.59
N ALA A 70 1.75 -0.85 -5.83
CA ALA A 70 1.81 0.58 -6.08
C ALA A 70 0.54 1.31 -5.62
N VAL A 71 -0.63 0.73 -5.85
CA VAL A 71 -1.91 1.27 -5.39
C VAL A 71 -2.01 1.20 -3.86
N LEU A 72 -1.67 0.05 -3.27
CA LEU A 72 -1.69 -0.15 -1.82
C LEU A 72 -0.75 0.79 -1.07
N TRP A 73 0.43 1.06 -1.63
CA TRP A 73 1.35 2.04 -1.07
C TRP A 73 0.69 3.41 -0.91
N GLY A 74 0.09 3.92 -1.99
CA GLY A 74 -0.62 5.19 -1.95
C GLY A 74 -1.81 5.15 -0.99
N LEU A 75 -2.60 4.08 -1.05
CA LEU A 75 -3.83 3.94 -0.28
C LEU A 75 -3.57 3.87 1.23
N ASN A 76 -2.61 3.05 1.67
CA ASN A 76 -2.31 2.88 3.08
C ASN A 76 -1.76 4.18 3.68
N TRP A 77 -0.82 4.85 3.00
CA TRP A 77 -0.31 6.15 3.46
C TRP A 77 -1.39 7.21 3.50
N ASN A 78 -2.26 7.24 2.50
CA ASN A 78 -3.38 8.16 2.47
C ASN A 78 -4.32 7.96 3.67
N ILE A 79 -4.85 6.75 3.81
CA ILE A 79 -5.78 6.36 4.87
C ILE A 79 -5.20 6.74 6.22
N THR A 80 -3.94 6.37 6.48
CA THR A 80 -3.30 6.61 7.77
C THR A 80 -3.03 8.09 8.01
N LEU A 81 -2.51 8.85 7.05
CA LEU A 81 -2.23 10.27 7.25
C LEU A 81 -3.51 11.09 7.41
N VAL A 82 -4.51 10.87 6.57
CA VAL A 82 -5.82 11.54 6.68
C VAL A 82 -6.46 11.21 8.03
N TYR A 83 -6.42 9.94 8.43
CA TYR A 83 -6.95 9.52 9.71
C TYR A 83 -6.29 10.23 10.89
N TRP A 84 -4.96 10.18 11.00
CA TRP A 84 -4.26 10.76 12.15
C TRP A 84 -4.35 12.28 12.22
N ILE A 85 -4.44 12.96 11.07
CA ILE A 85 -4.50 14.42 11.03
C ILE A 85 -5.92 14.91 11.32
N LEU A 86 -6.95 14.20 10.86
CA LEU A 86 -8.32 14.76 10.82
C LEU A 86 -9.38 13.95 11.57
N ILE A 87 -9.28 12.62 11.58
CA ILE A 87 -10.35 11.75 12.08
C ILE A 87 -10.06 11.27 13.51
N PHE A 88 -8.78 11.10 13.86
CA PHE A 88 -8.36 10.48 15.12
C PHE A 88 -9.03 11.07 16.37
N SER A 89 -9.15 12.40 16.45
CA SER A 89 -9.76 13.11 17.58
C SER A 89 -11.26 12.85 17.75
N TYR A 90 -11.94 12.43 16.67
CA TYR A 90 -13.39 12.24 16.62
C TYR A 90 -13.81 10.77 16.52
N ASP A 91 -12.86 9.84 16.37
CA ASP A 91 -13.14 8.42 16.22
C ASP A 91 -13.51 7.79 17.59
N PRO A 92 -14.76 7.31 17.77
CA PRO A 92 -15.23 6.71 19.02
C PRO A 92 -14.67 5.30 19.26
N ASN A 93 -13.98 4.70 18.30
CA ASN A 93 -13.45 3.35 18.46
C ASN A 93 -12.35 3.28 19.54
N PRO A 94 -12.18 2.13 20.21
CA PRO A 94 -11.07 1.91 21.12
C PRO A 94 -9.71 2.18 20.46
N LEU A 95 -8.78 2.81 21.19
CA LEU A 95 -7.45 3.18 20.68
C LEU A 95 -6.70 2.01 20.04
N TYR A 96 -6.78 0.80 20.62
CA TYR A 96 -6.09 -0.36 20.07
C TYR A 96 -6.60 -0.73 18.66
N LYS A 97 -7.92 -0.67 18.39
CA LYS A 97 -8.46 -0.94 17.05
C LYS A 97 -7.92 0.06 16.04
N ARG A 98 -7.91 1.33 16.42
CA ARG A 98 -7.40 2.45 15.63
C ARG A 98 -5.93 2.24 15.28
N ILE A 99 -5.09 1.89 16.25
CA ILE A 99 -3.67 1.56 16.01
C ILE A 99 -3.52 0.36 15.08
N ILE A 100 -4.27 -0.73 15.31
CA ILE A 100 -4.20 -1.95 14.51
C ILE A 100 -4.50 -1.67 13.04
N PHE A 101 -5.63 -1.02 12.74
CA PHE A 101 -6.09 -0.81 11.37
C PHE A 101 -5.21 0.15 10.54
N HIS A 102 -4.50 1.06 11.19
CA HIS A 102 -3.65 2.04 10.52
C HIS A 102 -2.16 1.67 10.50
N THR A 103 -1.67 1.01 11.54
CA THR A 103 -0.25 0.68 11.69
C THR A 103 0.10 -0.63 11.01
N ILE A 104 -0.71 -1.68 11.14
CA ILE A 104 -0.36 -3.01 10.63
C ILE A 104 -0.20 -3.03 9.10
N PRO A 105 -1.15 -2.51 8.29
CA PRO A 105 -0.99 -2.47 6.85
C PRO A 105 0.22 -1.65 6.41
N ILE A 106 0.46 -0.50 7.04
CA ILE A 106 1.64 0.33 6.75
C ILE A 106 2.92 -0.40 7.13
N PHE A 107 3.00 -1.01 8.29
CA PHE A 107 4.19 -1.71 8.77
C PHE A 107 4.64 -2.78 7.78
N PHE A 108 3.73 -3.66 7.35
CA PHE A 108 4.06 -4.71 6.40
C PHE A 108 4.40 -4.16 5.02
N THR A 109 3.65 -3.18 4.53
CA THR A 109 3.97 -2.57 3.22
C THR A 109 5.29 -1.80 3.25
N MET A 110 5.66 -1.16 4.36
CA MET A 110 6.95 -0.49 4.57
C MET A 110 8.12 -1.46 4.59
N ILE A 111 8.01 -2.59 5.28
CA ILE A 111 9.06 -3.61 5.31
C ILE A 111 9.26 -4.21 3.91
N GLU A 112 8.17 -4.48 3.18
CA GLU A 112 8.29 -5.02 1.82
C GLU A 112 8.79 -4.00 0.79
N PHE A 113 8.65 -2.71 1.09
CA PHE A 113 8.97 -1.62 0.18
C PHE A 113 10.38 -1.68 -0.42
N PRO A 114 11.49 -1.86 0.33
CA PRO A 114 12.81 -1.94 -0.27
C PRO A 114 13.02 -3.21 -1.10
N PHE A 115 12.42 -4.34 -0.72
CA PHE A 115 12.77 -5.66 -1.24
C PHE A 115 11.92 -6.12 -2.43
N ASN A 116 10.68 -5.62 -2.57
CA ASN A 116 9.85 -6.03 -3.69
C ASN A 116 10.40 -5.53 -5.05
N GLN A 117 9.94 -6.09 -6.16
CA GLN A 117 10.34 -5.62 -7.50
C GLN A 117 9.38 -4.57 -8.07
N ALA A 118 8.49 -4.02 -7.25
CA ALA A 118 7.46 -3.11 -7.73
C ALA A 118 8.06 -1.78 -8.18
N ARG A 119 7.81 -1.40 -9.43
CA ARG A 119 8.16 -0.07 -9.96
C ARG A 119 6.95 0.85 -9.84
N LEU A 120 7.01 1.78 -8.90
CA LEU A 120 6.04 2.87 -8.78
C LEU A 120 6.15 3.76 -10.04
N LYS A 121 5.07 3.86 -10.80
CA LYS A 121 4.98 4.66 -12.04
C LYS A 121 3.82 5.64 -11.93
N ARG A 122 3.94 6.81 -12.56
CA ARG A 122 2.88 7.85 -12.56
C ARG A 122 1.55 7.36 -13.10
N LYS A 123 1.55 6.39 -14.03
CA LYS A 123 0.31 5.78 -14.52
C LYS A 123 -0.51 5.09 -13.42
N HIS A 124 0.11 4.69 -12.32
CA HIS A 124 -0.60 4.10 -11.17
C HIS A 124 -1.38 5.15 -10.38
N TYR A 125 -1.10 6.44 -10.57
CA TYR A 125 -1.79 7.53 -9.85
C TYR A 125 -3.23 7.63 -10.31
N ARG A 126 -3.51 7.33 -11.59
CA ARG A 126 -4.86 7.29 -12.13
C ARG A 126 -5.74 6.26 -11.40
N PHE A 127 -5.20 5.08 -11.10
CA PHE A 127 -5.94 4.06 -10.35
C PHE A 127 -6.25 4.52 -8.92
N MET A 128 -5.29 5.15 -8.26
CA MET A 128 -5.50 5.76 -6.95
C MET A 128 -6.60 6.81 -6.98
N ILE A 129 -6.58 7.70 -7.98
CA ILE A 129 -7.61 8.73 -8.14
C ILE A 129 -8.99 8.10 -8.35
N VAL A 130 -9.09 7.10 -9.24
CA VAL A 130 -10.36 6.40 -9.51
C VAL A 130 -10.89 5.75 -8.22
N LEU A 131 -10.06 5.08 -7.43
CA LEU A 131 -10.50 4.49 -6.16
C LEU A 131 -11.05 5.54 -5.19
N HIS A 132 -10.42 6.71 -5.10
CA HIS A 132 -10.89 7.79 -4.24
C HIS A 132 -12.21 8.38 -4.73
N VAL A 133 -12.36 8.60 -6.05
CA VAL A 133 -13.61 9.08 -6.63
C VAL A 133 -14.74 8.06 -6.42
N CYS A 134 -14.48 6.77 -6.64
CA CYS A 134 -15.45 5.70 -6.40
C CYS A 134 -15.86 5.65 -4.92
N TYR A 135 -14.90 5.73 -3.99
CA TYR A 135 -15.20 5.76 -2.56
C TYR A 135 -15.98 7.01 -2.17
N PHE A 136 -15.60 8.17 -2.69
CA PHE A 136 -16.32 9.43 -2.43
C PHE A 136 -17.76 9.37 -2.95
N GLY A 137 -17.98 8.81 -4.13
CA GLY A 137 -19.33 8.57 -4.67
C GLY A 137 -20.14 7.60 -3.79
N PHE A 138 -19.54 6.48 -3.37
CA PHE A 138 -20.17 5.54 -2.44
C PHE A 138 -20.54 6.19 -1.10
N TYR A 139 -19.61 6.94 -0.52
CA TYR A 139 -19.83 7.69 0.71
C TYR A 139 -20.96 8.70 0.52
N SER A 140 -21.00 9.41 -0.61
CA SER A 140 -22.03 10.39 -0.92
C SER A 140 -23.43 9.79 -0.97
N VAL A 141 -23.57 8.65 -1.67
CA VAL A 141 -24.84 7.90 -1.73
C VAL A 141 -25.24 7.42 -0.34
N THR A 142 -24.29 6.90 0.44
CA THR A 142 -24.55 6.39 1.79
C THR A 142 -25.03 7.49 2.73
N THR A 143 -24.35 8.64 2.72
CA THR A 143 -24.73 9.80 3.53
C THR A 143 -26.07 10.39 3.10
N TRP A 144 -26.36 10.42 1.80
CA TRP A 144 -27.67 10.83 1.30
C TRP A 144 -28.80 9.90 1.79
N MET A 145 -28.58 8.58 1.75
CA MET A 145 -29.59 7.60 2.16
C MET A 145 -29.85 7.59 3.68
N ASN A 146 -28.80 7.77 4.48
CA ASN A 146 -28.89 7.66 5.94
C ASN A 146 -29.18 9.00 6.63
N GLY A 147 -29.02 10.13 5.93
CA GLY A 147 -29.14 11.47 6.51
C GLY A 147 -27.97 11.90 7.40
N GLU A 148 -27.01 11.01 7.64
CA GLU A 148 -25.82 11.25 8.46
C GLU A 148 -24.54 10.70 7.80
N GLY A 149 -23.41 11.32 8.13
CA GLY A 149 -22.09 10.91 7.64
C GLY A 149 -21.61 9.60 8.28
N VAL A 150 -20.92 8.76 7.50
CA VAL A 150 -20.26 7.54 8.05
C VAL A 150 -19.17 7.90 9.07
N TYR A 151 -18.52 9.04 8.88
CA TYR A 151 -17.53 9.60 9.80
C TYR A 151 -18.16 10.77 10.57
N THR A 152 -18.06 10.71 11.90
CA THR A 152 -18.53 11.78 12.77
C THR A 152 -17.90 13.12 12.40
N GLY A 153 -18.72 14.16 12.21
CA GLY A 153 -18.26 15.50 11.87
C GLY A 153 -17.89 15.72 10.40
N ILE A 154 -18.01 14.68 9.56
CA ILE A 154 -17.90 14.79 8.11
C ILE A 154 -19.29 14.55 7.54
N ASP A 155 -19.91 15.59 6.98
CA ASP A 155 -21.20 15.52 6.30
C ASP A 155 -21.27 16.59 5.20
N PHE A 156 -22.38 16.64 4.47
CA PHE A 156 -22.61 17.62 3.40
C PHE A 156 -22.98 19.03 3.90
N THR A 157 -23.18 19.21 5.20
CA THR A 157 -23.50 20.52 5.77
C THR A 157 -22.24 21.35 6.00
N ASN A 158 -21.08 20.71 6.13
CA ASN A 158 -19.82 21.36 6.39
C ASN A 158 -18.90 21.38 5.16
N PHE A 159 -18.37 22.55 4.81
CA PHE A 159 -17.34 22.71 3.77
C PHE A 159 -16.09 21.84 4.01
N LEU A 160 -15.90 21.39 5.25
CA LEU A 160 -14.85 20.44 5.65
C LEU A 160 -14.78 19.21 4.73
N ILE A 161 -15.90 18.65 4.27
CA ILE A 161 -15.90 17.46 3.40
C ILE A 161 -15.16 17.71 2.06
N VAL A 162 -15.30 18.90 1.49
CA VAL A 162 -14.63 19.30 0.24
C VAL A 162 -13.13 19.43 0.48
N PHE A 163 -12.75 20.10 1.58
CA PHE A 163 -11.35 20.24 1.98
C PHE A 163 -10.71 18.87 2.26
N MET A 164 -11.40 17.97 2.96
CA MET A 164 -10.91 16.62 3.25
C MET A 164 -10.71 15.81 1.97
N THR A 165 -11.64 15.91 1.03
CA THR A 165 -11.53 15.25 -0.27
C THR A 165 -10.31 15.75 -1.04
N LEU A 166 -10.11 17.08 -1.10
CA LEU A 166 -8.95 17.68 -1.76
C LEU A 166 -7.63 17.29 -1.07
N LEU A 167 -7.57 17.39 0.26
CA LEU A 167 -6.39 17.03 1.03
C LEU A 167 -6.03 15.56 0.82
N ASN A 168 -7.04 14.70 0.81
CA ASN A 168 -6.89 13.28 0.56
C ASN A 168 -6.22 13.04 -0.83
N PHE A 169 -6.66 13.72 -1.89
CA PHE A 169 -5.97 13.64 -3.18
C PHE A 169 -4.50 14.11 -3.11
N LEU A 170 -4.24 15.24 -2.46
CA LEU A 170 -2.88 15.81 -2.34
C LEU A 170 -1.94 14.88 -1.58
N VAL A 171 -2.39 14.33 -0.44
CA VAL A 171 -1.62 13.38 0.37
C VAL A 171 -1.35 12.09 -0.41
N SER A 172 -2.35 11.56 -1.11
CA SER A 172 -2.19 10.39 -1.98
C SER A 172 -1.12 10.61 -3.05
N LEU A 173 -1.16 11.75 -3.75
CA LEU A 173 -0.17 12.09 -4.78
C LEU A 173 1.24 12.27 -4.19
N GLY A 174 1.34 12.95 -3.05
CA GLY A 174 2.59 13.14 -2.31
C GLY A 174 3.23 11.82 -1.90
N ALA A 175 2.47 10.93 -1.25
CA ALA A 175 2.94 9.61 -0.82
C ALA A 175 3.42 8.76 -2.02
N MET A 176 2.70 8.82 -3.14
CA MET A 176 3.04 8.11 -4.36
C MET A 176 4.29 8.68 -5.07
N GLU A 177 4.50 9.99 -5.05
CA GLU A 177 5.68 10.64 -5.64
C GLU A 177 6.93 10.42 -4.79
N ILE A 178 6.81 10.53 -3.46
CA ILE A 178 7.89 10.21 -2.52
C ILE A 178 8.29 8.73 -2.67
N GLY A 179 7.32 7.83 -2.59
CA GLY A 179 7.57 6.39 -2.78
C GLY A 179 8.23 6.11 -4.12
N ARG A 180 7.77 6.73 -5.21
CA ARG A 180 8.39 6.59 -6.53
C ARG A 180 9.86 7.00 -6.54
N ARG A 181 10.19 8.17 -5.97
CA ARG A 181 11.56 8.69 -5.94
C ARG A 181 12.48 7.75 -5.15
N ILE A 182 12.06 7.31 -3.97
CA ILE A 182 12.84 6.41 -3.12
C ILE A 182 13.01 5.05 -3.81
N LYS A 183 11.92 4.45 -4.30
CA LYS A 183 11.96 3.11 -4.90
C LYS A 183 12.82 3.05 -6.15
N ASN A 184 12.73 4.05 -7.02
CA ASN A 184 13.55 4.10 -8.23
C ASN A 184 15.04 4.27 -7.93
N ARG A 185 15.40 5.00 -6.85
CA ARG A 185 16.80 5.07 -6.39
C ARG A 185 17.30 3.72 -5.90
N ILE A 186 16.49 2.97 -5.13
CA ILE A 186 16.83 1.61 -4.66
C ILE A 186 17.08 0.67 -5.85
N ILE A 187 16.17 0.65 -6.82
CA ILE A 187 16.29 -0.23 -8.00
C ILE A 187 17.54 0.12 -8.83
N ARG A 188 17.83 1.41 -9.05
CA ARG A 188 19.03 1.84 -9.78
C ARG A 188 20.31 1.42 -9.06
N LYS A 189 20.37 1.60 -7.74
CA LYS A 189 21.53 1.20 -6.94
C LYS A 189 21.78 -0.31 -7.02
N ASN A 190 20.72 -1.12 -6.93
CA ASN A 190 20.84 -2.58 -7.02
C ASN A 190 21.27 -3.04 -8.42
N SER A 191 20.77 -2.40 -9.48
CA SER A 191 21.20 -2.70 -10.86
C SER A 191 22.68 -2.42 -11.08
N ASN A 192 23.18 -1.28 -10.59
CA ASN A 192 24.58 -0.90 -10.75
C ASN A 192 25.53 -1.82 -9.97
N LYS A 193 25.13 -2.29 -8.78
CA LYS A 193 25.94 -3.24 -8.01
C LYS A 193 26.15 -4.56 -8.76
N VAL A 194 25.08 -5.06 -9.38
CA VAL A 194 25.11 -6.29 -10.17
C VAL A 194 25.99 -6.16 -11.42
N SER A 195 26.06 -4.99 -12.06
CA SER A 195 26.98 -4.78 -13.20
C SER A 195 28.45 -4.71 -12.77
N THR A 196 28.76 -4.08 -11.64
CA THR A 196 30.15 -3.98 -11.15
C THR A 196 30.69 -5.32 -10.66
N ASP A 197 29.84 -6.17 -10.07
CA ASP A 197 30.22 -7.53 -9.64
C ASP A 197 30.40 -8.50 -10.83
N MET A 198 29.92 -8.15 -12.03
CA MET A 198 30.08 -8.95 -13.27
C MET A 198 31.23 -8.49 -14.18
N GLU A 199 31.85 -7.34 -13.92
CA GLU A 199 33.10 -6.95 -14.58
C GLU A 199 34.26 -7.73 -13.94
N ILE A 200 34.39 -9.00 -14.31
CA ILE A 200 35.68 -9.71 -14.20
C ILE A 200 36.61 -8.96 -15.15
N PRO A 201 37.75 -8.41 -14.69
CA PRO A 201 38.69 -7.78 -15.59
C PRO A 201 39.14 -8.86 -16.57
N GLU A 202 38.83 -8.67 -17.85
CA GLU A 202 39.51 -9.39 -18.92
C GLU A 202 41.00 -9.09 -18.71
N ARG A 203 41.71 -10.03 -18.07
CA ARG A 203 43.15 -10.10 -18.22
C ARG A 203 43.37 -10.19 -19.72
N LYS A 204 43.86 -9.09 -20.31
CA LYS A 204 44.59 -9.12 -21.56
C LYS A 204 45.68 -10.18 -21.41
N ILE A 205 45.35 -11.42 -21.76
CA ILE A 205 46.33 -12.45 -22.01
C ILE A 205 46.95 -12.02 -23.33
N ASN A 206 48.11 -11.37 -23.22
CA ASN A 206 49.02 -11.09 -24.32
C ASN A 206 49.13 -12.35 -25.18
N ARG A 207 48.59 -12.28 -26.40
CA ARG A 207 48.76 -13.28 -27.45
C ARG A 207 49.60 -12.72 -28.60
N ASP A 208 50.62 -11.94 -28.25
CA ASP A 208 51.74 -11.64 -29.16
C ASP A 208 52.89 -12.56 -28.78
N ASN A 209 52.78 -13.82 -29.20
CA ASN A 209 53.86 -14.81 -29.29
C ASN A 209 53.23 -16.13 -29.77
N LEU A 210 52.75 -16.16 -31.00
CA LEU A 210 52.65 -17.41 -31.77
C LEU A 210 52.84 -17.08 -33.25
N ILE A 211 54.06 -17.39 -33.69
CA ILE A 211 54.60 -17.52 -35.06
C ILE A 211 55.10 -16.23 -35.70
#